data_AF-A0A838HQY9-F1
#
_entry.id   AF-A0A838HQY9-F1
#
_cell.length_a   1.000
_cell.length_b   1.000
_cell.length_c   1.000
_cell.angle_alpha   90.00
_cell.angle_beta   90.00
_cell.angle_gamma   90.00
#
_symmetry.space_group_name_H-M   'P 1'
#
loop_
_entity.id
_entity.type
_entity.pdbx_description
1 polymer ?
#
loop_
_entity_poly.entity_id
_entity_poly.type
_entity_poly.pdbx_seq_one_letter_code
_entity_poly.pdbx_strand_id
1 'polypeptide(L)'
;VNANCAPGSPLATNLVSLRAIGDGGLPEISCANDAPYVLNASERQAITTRVGEFNALIRARAEARRWVYIDANAILSSALANPNQLRKCQGMAGASTGEQAVAVLRTTCPYPGAPNFFGALVSFDAIHPSAEGHRLIADAIAAALRAKHGIIL
;
A
#
# COMPACT_ATOMS: atom_id res chain seq x y z
N VAL A 1 21.74 -7.71 -4.28
CA VAL A 1 20.51 -7.25 -4.96
C VAL A 1 20.82 -7.12 -6.45
N ASN A 2 20.08 -7.79 -7.34
CA ASN A 2 20.36 -7.80 -8.78
C ASN A 2 20.26 -6.35 -9.31
N ALA A 3 21.07 -6.00 -10.30
CA ALA A 3 20.95 -4.76 -11.06
C ALA A 3 19.51 -4.50 -11.63
N ASN A 4 18.63 -5.49 -11.64
CA ASN A 4 17.21 -5.36 -12.00
C ASN A 4 16.35 -4.63 -10.95
N CYS A 5 16.85 -4.47 -9.71
CA CYS A 5 16.33 -3.53 -8.71
C CYS A 5 17.03 -2.18 -8.76
N ALA A 6 17.93 -1.95 -9.73
CA ALA A 6 18.52 -0.64 -9.93
C ALA A 6 17.37 0.34 -10.19
N PRO A 7 17.29 1.38 -9.38
CA PRO A 7 16.39 2.49 -9.62
C PRO A 7 16.59 3.05 -11.04
N GLY A 8 15.56 3.64 -11.65
CA GLY A 8 15.58 3.99 -13.08
C GLY A 8 15.20 2.84 -14.03
N SER A 9 15.15 1.60 -13.54
CA SER A 9 14.45 0.51 -14.22
C SER A 9 12.93 0.69 -14.06
N PRO A 10 12.11 0.57 -15.13
CA PRO A 10 10.64 0.61 -15.02
C PRO A 10 10.05 -0.48 -14.09
N LEU A 11 10.88 -1.43 -13.66
CA LEU A 11 10.54 -2.56 -12.80
C LEU A 11 10.67 -2.22 -11.29
N ALA A 12 11.26 -1.08 -10.92
CA ALA A 12 11.52 -0.67 -9.54
C ALA A 12 10.26 -0.28 -8.72
N THR A 13 9.07 -0.35 -9.31
CA THR A 13 7.78 0.00 -8.66
C THR A 13 7.04 -1.21 -8.08
N ASN A 14 7.61 -2.41 -8.19
CA ASN A 14 6.93 -3.63 -7.78
C ASN A 14 7.02 -3.87 -6.26
N LEU A 15 5.90 -4.27 -5.66
CA LEU A 15 5.83 -4.70 -4.26
C LEU A 15 6.56 -6.05 -4.11
N VAL A 16 7.58 -6.07 -3.24
CA VAL A 16 8.29 -7.30 -2.84
C VAL A 16 7.53 -7.98 -1.70
N SER A 17 7.24 -9.27 -1.85
CA SER A 17 6.75 -10.08 -0.72
C SER A 17 7.87 -10.30 0.30
N LEU A 18 7.68 -9.90 1.57
CA LEU A 18 8.63 -10.17 2.64
C LEU A 18 8.83 -11.67 2.92
N ARG A 19 7.95 -12.56 2.40
CA ARG A 19 8.17 -14.01 2.46
C ARG A 19 9.41 -14.47 1.69
N ALA A 20 9.87 -13.68 0.70
CA ALA A 20 11.09 -13.96 -0.04
C ALA A 20 12.35 -13.95 0.86
N ILE A 21 12.31 -13.28 2.01
CA ILE A 21 13.42 -13.24 2.97
C ILE A 21 13.64 -14.61 3.65
N GLY A 22 12.64 -15.49 3.65
CA GLY A 22 12.71 -16.83 4.26
C GLY A 22 12.92 -17.98 3.27
N ASP A 23 12.99 -17.72 1.96
CA ASP A 23 13.12 -18.75 0.93
C ASP A 23 14.60 -18.96 0.55
N GLY A 24 15.18 -20.10 0.97
CA GLY A 24 16.56 -20.46 0.64
C GLY A 24 16.83 -20.70 -0.85
N GLY A 25 15.78 -20.80 -1.68
CA GLY A 25 15.85 -20.85 -3.14
C GLY A 25 15.93 -19.48 -3.82
N LEU A 26 15.82 -18.39 -3.06
CA LEU A 26 15.89 -17.02 -3.54
C LEU A 26 17.04 -16.29 -2.84
N PRO A 27 18.28 -16.43 -3.32
CA PRO A 27 19.43 -15.78 -2.69
C PRO A 27 19.36 -14.24 -2.75
N GLU A 28 18.41 -13.67 -3.51
CA GLU A 28 18.36 -12.26 -3.82
C GLU A 28 16.94 -11.77 -4.14
N ILE A 29 16.53 -10.66 -3.51
CA ILE A 29 15.31 -9.93 -3.87
C ILE A 29 15.52 -9.33 -5.27
N SER A 30 14.73 -9.77 -6.24
CA SER A 30 14.68 -9.20 -7.59
C SER A 30 13.45 -8.32 -7.74
N CYS A 31 13.60 -7.23 -8.50
CA CYS A 31 12.53 -6.29 -8.82
C CYS A 31 12.11 -6.42 -10.27
N ALA A 32 12.68 -7.38 -11.01
CA ALA A 32 12.26 -7.63 -12.38
C ALA A 32 10.74 -7.89 -12.40
N ASN A 33 10.02 -7.39 -13.41
CA ASN A 33 8.56 -7.56 -13.48
C ASN A 33 8.16 -9.04 -13.46
N ASP A 34 9.01 -9.93 -13.95
CA ASP A 34 8.82 -11.38 -14.01
C ASP A 34 9.53 -12.12 -12.88
N ALA A 35 10.10 -11.40 -11.91
CA ALA A 35 10.76 -12.02 -10.77
C ALA A 35 9.74 -12.79 -9.92
N PRO A 36 10.12 -13.96 -9.39
CA PRO A 36 9.35 -14.61 -8.35
C PRO A 36 9.02 -13.63 -7.22
N TYR A 37 7.77 -13.66 -6.74
CA TYR A 37 7.27 -12.85 -5.62
C TYR A 37 7.18 -11.33 -5.84
N VAL A 38 7.25 -10.89 -7.10
CA VAL A 38 7.00 -9.52 -7.54
C VAL A 38 5.75 -9.48 -8.40
N LEU A 39 4.80 -8.59 -8.05
CA LEU A 39 3.61 -8.38 -8.87
C LEU A 39 3.96 -7.57 -10.13
N ASN A 40 3.76 -8.15 -11.31
CA ASN A 40 3.91 -7.49 -12.59
C ASN A 40 2.76 -6.51 -12.89
N ALA A 41 2.86 -5.74 -13.98
CA ALA A 41 1.85 -4.74 -14.34
C ALA A 41 0.45 -5.35 -14.59
N SER A 42 0.39 -6.53 -15.23
CA SER A 42 -0.86 -7.25 -15.49
C SER A 42 -1.48 -7.78 -14.20
N GLU A 43 -0.68 -8.34 -13.28
CA GLU A 43 -1.14 -8.82 -11.99
C GLU A 43 -1.66 -7.68 -11.12
N ARG A 44 -0.96 -6.53 -11.07
CA ARG A 44 -1.45 -5.33 -10.38
C ARG A 44 -2.76 -4.85 -10.98
N GLN A 45 -2.87 -4.79 -12.30
CA GLN A 45 -4.10 -4.39 -12.98
C GLN A 45 -5.25 -5.36 -12.64
N ALA A 46 -5.00 -6.67 -12.65
CA ALA A 46 -6.00 -7.68 -12.29
C ALA A 46 -6.48 -7.50 -10.84
N ILE A 47 -5.56 -7.27 -9.89
CA ILE A 47 -5.91 -6.98 -8.49
C ILE A 47 -6.73 -5.70 -8.38
N THR A 48 -6.28 -4.60 -8.99
CA THR A 48 -6.99 -3.31 -8.95
C THR A 48 -8.39 -3.42 -9.54
N THR A 49 -8.55 -4.09 -10.69
CA THR A 49 -9.86 -4.35 -11.30
C THR A 49 -10.74 -5.16 -10.35
N ARG A 50 -10.21 -6.24 -9.77
CA ARG A 50 -11.01 -7.11 -8.90
C ARG A 50 -11.42 -6.44 -7.60
N VAL A 51 -10.55 -5.61 -7.01
CA VAL A 51 -10.89 -4.77 -5.85
C VAL A 51 -12.00 -3.77 -6.22
N GLY A 52 -11.92 -3.14 -7.40
CA GLY A 52 -12.96 -2.24 -7.91
C GLY A 52 -14.31 -2.93 -8.06
N GLU A 53 -14.35 -4.12 -8.68
CA GLU A 53 -15.55 -4.93 -8.83
C GLU A 53 -16.14 -5.35 -7.48
N PHE A 54 -15.30 -5.77 -6.55
CA PHE A 54 -15.74 -6.16 -5.20
C PHE A 54 -16.35 -4.99 -4.43
N ASN A 55 -15.71 -3.81 -4.50
CA ASN A 55 -16.23 -2.59 -3.89
C ASN A 55 -17.57 -2.16 -4.52
N ALA A 56 -17.71 -2.26 -5.83
CA ALA A 56 -18.97 -1.97 -6.52
C ALA A 56 -20.10 -2.91 -6.06
N LEU A 57 -19.80 -4.21 -5.88
CA LEU A 57 -20.76 -5.17 -5.35
C LEU A 57 -21.16 -4.82 -3.90
N ILE A 58 -20.19 -4.52 -3.02
CA ILE A 58 -20.47 -4.12 -1.63
C ILE A 58 -21.35 -2.88 -1.60
N ARG A 59 -21.03 -1.86 -2.41
CA ARG A 59 -21.82 -0.63 -2.53
C ARG A 59 -23.26 -0.92 -2.94
N ALA A 60 -23.47 -1.70 -4.01
CA ALA A 60 -24.81 -2.06 -4.46
C ALA A 60 -25.60 -2.81 -3.38
N ARG A 61 -24.94 -3.71 -2.62
CA ARG A 61 -25.58 -4.44 -1.52
C ARG A 61 -25.95 -3.53 -0.35
N ALA A 62 -25.11 -2.54 -0.04
CA ALA A 62 -25.37 -1.54 0.99
C ALA A 62 -26.53 -0.62 0.59
N GLU A 63 -26.56 -0.15 -0.66
CA GLU A 63 -27.66 0.67 -1.20
C GLU A 63 -28.99 -0.07 -1.14
N ALA A 64 -29.05 -1.31 -1.63
CA ALA A 64 -30.26 -2.14 -1.60
C ALA A 64 -30.79 -2.40 -0.17
N ARG A 65 -29.89 -2.44 0.82
CA ARG A 65 -30.23 -2.65 2.24
C ARG A 65 -30.36 -1.36 3.04
N ARG A 66 -30.17 -0.20 2.39
CA ARG A 66 -30.08 1.11 3.03
C ARG A 66 -29.03 1.18 4.14
N TRP A 67 -27.94 0.41 4.03
CA TRP A 67 -26.79 0.49 4.93
C TRP A 67 -25.89 1.68 4.59
N VAL A 68 -25.10 2.13 5.54
CA VAL A 68 -23.99 3.03 5.26
C VAL A 68 -22.95 2.28 4.42
N TYR A 69 -22.44 2.93 3.38
CA TYR A 69 -21.27 2.50 2.63
C TYR A 69 -20.19 3.56 2.80
N ILE A 70 -18.96 3.12 3.06
CA ILE A 70 -17.77 3.97 3.03
C ILE A 70 -16.78 3.40 2.01
N ASP A 71 -16.08 4.28 1.31
CA ASP A 71 -15.01 3.90 0.40
C ASP A 71 -13.66 4.05 1.10
N ALA A 72 -13.11 2.94 1.60
CA ALA A 72 -11.81 2.93 2.26
C ALA A 72 -10.67 3.38 1.34
N ASN A 73 -10.75 3.11 0.03
CA ASN A 73 -9.75 3.56 -0.92
C ASN A 73 -9.78 5.08 -1.04
N ALA A 74 -10.97 5.68 -1.08
CA ALA A 74 -11.11 7.13 -1.10
C ALA A 74 -10.58 7.77 0.21
N ILE A 75 -10.88 7.17 1.37
CA ILE A 75 -10.41 7.64 2.69
C ILE A 75 -8.88 7.64 2.77
N LEU A 76 -8.23 6.58 2.27
CA LEU A 76 -6.78 6.43 2.34
C LEU A 76 -6.03 7.10 1.18
N SER A 77 -6.72 7.55 0.13
CA SER A 77 -6.09 8.13 -1.06
C SER A 77 -5.25 9.36 -0.76
N SER A 78 -5.71 10.24 0.14
CA SER A 78 -4.98 11.44 0.55
C SER A 78 -3.71 11.11 1.34
N ALA A 79 -3.74 10.03 2.13
CA ALA A 79 -2.57 9.55 2.88
C ALA A 79 -1.44 9.05 1.97
N LEU A 80 -1.75 8.69 0.72
CA LEU A 80 -0.71 8.42 -0.27
C LEU A 80 0.15 9.67 -0.50
N ALA A 81 -0.37 10.89 -0.39
CA ALA A 81 0.45 12.09 -0.60
C ALA A 81 1.52 12.29 0.49
N ASN A 82 1.34 11.70 1.68
CA ASN A 82 2.24 11.86 2.82
C ASN A 82 3.02 10.57 3.12
N PRO A 83 4.35 10.54 2.90
CA PRO A 83 5.17 9.35 3.10
C PRO A 83 5.26 8.91 4.57
N ASN A 84 4.93 9.78 5.54
CA ASN A 84 4.82 9.41 6.95
C ASN A 84 3.57 8.58 7.26
N GLN A 85 2.53 8.67 6.43
CA GLN A 85 1.25 7.99 6.66
C GLN A 85 1.18 6.67 5.89
N LEU A 86 1.53 6.68 4.61
CA LEU A 86 1.66 5.48 3.79
C LEU A 86 3.01 5.48 3.09
N ARG A 87 3.77 4.39 3.25
CA ARG A 87 5.08 4.27 2.64
C ARG A 87 5.00 4.52 1.14
N LYS A 88 5.73 5.54 0.72
CA LYS A 88 6.17 5.72 -0.66
C LYS A 88 7.68 5.73 -0.65
N CYS A 89 8.28 4.98 -1.54
CA CYS A 89 9.71 5.11 -1.76
C CYS A 89 10.02 6.33 -2.63
N GLN A 90 9.93 7.50 -1.99
CA GLN A 90 10.25 8.78 -2.60
C GLN A 90 11.72 8.76 -3.04
N GLY A 91 12.01 9.17 -4.28
CA GLY A 91 13.38 9.15 -4.79
C GLY A 91 13.84 7.81 -5.40
N MET A 92 13.05 6.72 -5.31
CA MET A 92 13.35 5.49 -6.08
C MET A 92 13.28 5.71 -7.59
N ALA A 93 12.60 6.77 -8.06
CA ALA A 93 12.64 7.14 -9.48
C ALA A 93 13.96 7.81 -9.89
N GLY A 94 14.72 8.38 -8.93
CA GLY A 94 15.92 9.17 -9.18
C GLY A 94 17.23 8.45 -8.90
N ALA A 95 17.20 7.30 -8.25
CA ALA A 95 18.40 6.47 -8.20
C ALA A 95 18.59 5.77 -9.57
N SER A 96 19.79 5.26 -9.83
CA SER A 96 20.18 4.58 -11.07
C SER A 96 20.98 3.28 -10.87
N THR A 97 21.36 2.97 -9.62
CA THR A 97 22.20 1.81 -9.27
C THR A 97 21.68 1.10 -8.01
N GLY A 98 22.07 -0.17 -7.82
CA GLY A 98 21.71 -0.93 -6.61
C GLY A 98 22.13 -0.25 -5.30
N GLU A 99 23.31 0.37 -5.25
CA GLU A 99 23.76 1.12 -4.07
C GLU A 99 22.97 2.40 -3.83
N GLN A 100 22.60 3.13 -4.88
CA GLN A 100 21.68 4.26 -4.76
C GLN A 100 20.29 3.81 -4.33
N ALA A 101 19.83 2.62 -4.76
CA ALA A 101 18.59 1.99 -4.28
C ALA A 101 18.64 1.71 -2.80
N VAL A 102 19.71 1.07 -2.33
CA VAL A 102 19.90 0.76 -0.90
C VAL A 102 20.03 2.06 -0.10
N ALA A 103 20.72 3.07 -0.63
CA ALA A 103 20.82 4.38 0.00
C ALA A 103 19.43 5.04 0.10
N VAL A 104 18.67 5.13 -0.99
CA VAL A 104 17.29 5.66 -1.03
C VAL A 104 16.39 4.86 -0.09
N LEU A 105 16.44 3.52 -0.11
CA LEU A 105 15.68 2.70 0.83
C LEU A 105 16.05 3.05 2.27
N ARG A 106 17.34 3.19 2.60
CA ARG A 106 17.78 3.50 3.97
C ARG A 106 17.50 4.93 4.41
N THR A 107 17.44 5.90 3.50
CA THR A 107 17.34 7.34 3.84
C THR A 107 15.97 7.95 3.53
N THR A 108 15.16 7.28 2.70
CA THR A 108 13.83 7.75 2.28
C THR A 108 12.73 6.67 2.42
N CYS A 109 13.08 5.42 2.75
CA CYS A 109 12.11 4.33 3.00
C CYS A 109 12.38 3.53 4.31
N PRO A 110 11.94 4.02 5.49
CA PRO A 110 10.89 5.01 5.63
C PRO A 110 11.42 6.45 5.53
N TYR A 111 10.49 7.38 5.32
CA TYR A 111 10.75 8.79 5.59
C TYR A 111 11.32 8.91 7.02
N PRO A 112 12.40 9.68 7.24
CA PRO A 112 12.92 9.96 8.57
C PRO A 112 11.83 10.61 9.44
N GLY A 113 11.14 9.81 10.26
CA GLY A 113 10.01 10.26 11.08
C GLY A 113 8.76 9.37 11.01
N ALA A 114 8.69 8.41 10.08
CA ALA A 114 7.58 7.46 10.08
C ALA A 114 7.71 6.45 11.24
N PRO A 115 6.61 6.03 11.87
CA PRO A 115 6.65 5.17 13.06
C PRO A 115 7.07 3.72 12.75
N ASN A 116 6.93 3.29 11.50
CA ASN A 116 7.42 1.99 11.02
C ASN A 116 7.76 2.05 9.53
N PHE A 117 8.26 0.94 9.00
CA PHE A 117 8.67 0.80 7.60
C PHE A 117 7.56 1.10 6.58
N PHE A 118 6.31 0.77 6.90
CA PHE A 118 5.12 0.92 6.04
C PHE A 118 4.38 2.26 6.24
N GLY A 119 4.81 3.09 7.18
CA GLY A 119 4.16 4.35 7.54
C GLY A 119 3.18 4.21 8.71
N ALA A 120 2.59 5.32 9.13
CA ALA A 120 1.74 5.36 10.32
C ALA A 120 0.42 4.61 10.18
N LEU A 121 -0.11 4.43 8.96
CA LEU A 121 -1.44 3.85 8.74
C LEU A 121 -1.44 2.34 8.45
N VAL A 122 -0.27 1.72 8.28
CA VAL A 122 -0.12 0.28 7.98
C VAL A 122 0.68 -0.40 9.08
N SER A 123 0.30 -1.63 9.41
CA SER A 123 0.95 -2.46 10.43
C SER A 123 2.30 -3.01 9.95
N PHE A 124 2.98 -3.80 10.79
CA PHE A 124 4.26 -4.42 10.45
C PHE A 124 4.18 -5.54 9.39
N ASP A 125 3.00 -5.93 8.94
CA ASP A 125 2.81 -7.00 7.94
C ASP A 125 2.54 -6.50 6.51
N ALA A 126 2.59 -5.19 6.29
CA ALA A 126 2.36 -4.53 4.99
C ALA A 126 0.93 -4.56 4.44
N ILE A 127 -0.02 -5.21 5.11
CA ILE A 127 -1.38 -5.43 4.60
C ILE A 127 -2.43 -4.86 5.53
N HIS A 128 -2.33 -5.15 6.83
CA HIS A 128 -3.33 -4.72 7.79
C HIS A 128 -3.13 -3.26 8.19
N PRO A 129 -4.20 -2.49 8.45
CA PRO A 129 -4.07 -1.16 9.03
C PRO A 129 -3.37 -1.23 10.40
N SER A 130 -2.64 -0.18 10.74
CA SER A 130 -2.19 0.04 12.12
C SER A 130 -3.38 0.46 13.01
N ALA A 131 -3.15 0.63 14.31
CA ALA A 131 -4.15 1.24 15.20
C ALA A 131 -4.60 2.63 14.72
N GLU A 132 -3.68 3.44 14.19
CA GLU A 132 -3.99 4.77 13.65
C GLU A 132 -4.77 4.68 12.32
N GLY A 133 -4.42 3.71 11.46
CA GLY A 133 -5.20 3.42 10.24
C GLY A 133 -6.63 2.98 10.56
N HIS A 134 -6.80 2.11 11.57
CA HIS A 134 -8.12 1.71 12.06
C HIS A 134 -8.90 2.90 12.62
N ARG A 135 -8.27 3.80 13.39
CA ARG A 135 -8.90 5.02 13.93
C ARG A 135 -9.45 5.89 12.80
N LEU A 136 -8.67 6.15 11.75
CA LEU A 136 -9.10 6.95 10.60
C LEU A 136 -10.35 6.36 9.92
N ILE A 137 -10.37 5.03 9.71
CA ILE A 137 -11.51 4.35 9.11
C ILE A 137 -12.72 4.41 10.05
N ALA A 138 -12.53 4.19 11.36
CA ALA A 138 -13.59 4.26 12.36
C ALA A 138 -14.23 5.66 12.42
N ASP A 139 -13.44 6.73 12.37
CA ASP A 139 -13.93 8.11 12.34
C ASP A 139 -14.79 8.37 11.10
N ALA A 140 -14.39 7.84 9.94
CA ALA A 140 -15.16 7.95 8.70
C ALA A 140 -16.48 7.16 8.78
N ILE A 141 -16.48 5.97 9.37
CA ILE A 141 -17.70 5.19 9.63
C ILE A 141 -18.63 5.97 10.55
N ALA A 142 -18.11 6.49 11.66
CA ALA A 142 -18.90 7.25 12.62
C ALA A 142 -19.52 8.48 11.95
N ALA A 143 -18.74 9.25 11.17
CA ALA A 143 -19.25 10.40 10.43
C ALA A 143 -20.37 10.02 9.45
N ALA A 144 -20.22 8.91 8.72
CA ALA A 144 -21.24 8.45 7.78
C ALA A 144 -22.51 7.93 8.48
N LEU A 145 -22.38 7.28 9.64
CA LEU A 145 -23.51 6.89 10.49
C LEU A 145 -24.26 8.12 11.02
N ARG A 146 -23.54 9.13 11.52
CA ARG A 146 -24.14 10.41 11.95
C ARG A 146 -24.93 11.06 10.81
N ALA A 147 -24.33 11.14 9.62
CA ALA A 147 -24.96 11.76 8.46
C ALA A 147 -26.21 11.00 7.96
N LYS A 148 -26.19 9.66 7.98
CA LYS A 148 -27.30 8.85 7.46
C LYS A 148 -28.43 8.65 8.47
N HIS A 149 -28.10 8.52 9.75
CA HIS A 149 -29.03 8.05 10.78
C HIS A 149 -29.23 9.05 11.92
N GLY A 150 -28.48 10.15 11.98
CA GLY A 150 -28.60 11.15 13.06
C GLY A 150 -28.14 10.63 14.43
N ILE A 151 -27.37 9.54 14.46
CA ILE A 151 -26.86 8.94 15.70
C ILE A 151 -25.80 9.87 16.30
N ILE A 152 -25.70 9.95 17.63
CA ILE A 152 -24.59 10.61 18.34
C ILE A 152 -23.73 9.48 18.92
N LEU A 153 -22.45 9.43 18.51
CA LEU A 153 -21.46 8.42 18.89
C LEU A 153 -20.34 9.09 19.68
#